data_AF-A0A8J2SIS7-F1
#
_entry.id   AF-A0A8J2SIS7-F1
#
_cell.length_a   1.000
_cell.length_b   1.000
_cell.length_c   1.000
_cell.angle_alpha   90.00
_cell.angle_beta   90.00
_cell.angle_gamma   90.00
#
_symmetry.space_group_name_H-M   'P 1'
#
loop_
_entity.id
_entity.type
_entity.pdbx_description
1 polymer ?
#
loop_
_entity_poly.entity_id
_entity_poly.type
_entity_poly.pdbx_seq_one_letter_code
_entity_poly.pdbx_strand_id
1 'polypeptide(L)'
;MPSDAWTEQETQLLKRAVRAVPSDLEKNDRWRQVAVLVGGGRGKKECYEYWKALNKTKAAPVIRRPPSPKKPEPARRPKAQTDRVRARKAREEVLVVDIDDSPQRDEGKENYSEDEFEEDISQQLERSAIGAATWRRAVGPGATLVHRRADERADGYDERDERPAYDDSDDEGRRDVKRRPRGSERSVSRDEAVSLRELLLGDAKRKPPSSWLKQGFRFCDALEGCGYGLVQKQGGPCGVLAAVNAEAASELIRYEDWTSPSSERRESALAKALARIVRRCCTTSKALVCVPGDKPKVERSSTYAPDAVTECCRVWTVSTDEIETLFSYFIDDFMDNGCLLVLYSCLLSRTIDGVRSDGDESTSLLDRHGYANQCAVNLLLTGRATSNVFDGDKKMDDLVLRGVSARSDVGFLTLLEAYQHCSVGRNFKEPRSRVWVVYSESHYSLLVGDPSCETDLHYWDGLANQDEVIRLTVDEEYYEGREVPNVNDASLLIPPLDLVVRSLYPHAKVDWNGAEPIL
;
A
#
# COMPACT_ATOMS: atom_id res chain seq x y z
N MET A 1 41.24 -27.36 -21.17
CA MET A 1 40.71 -26.35 -22.11
C MET A 1 39.19 -26.43 -22.04
N PRO A 2 38.48 -25.50 -21.37
CA PRO A 2 37.02 -25.52 -21.40
C PRO A 2 36.58 -25.22 -22.84
N SER A 3 35.70 -26.05 -23.38
CA SER A 3 35.23 -25.96 -24.77
C SER A 3 34.40 -24.69 -25.02
N ASP A 4 34.70 -23.98 -26.10
CA ASP A 4 33.94 -22.82 -26.61
C ASP A 4 32.49 -23.14 -27.07
N ALA A 5 31.99 -24.35 -26.82
CA ALA A 5 30.65 -24.78 -27.24
C ALA A 5 29.63 -24.61 -26.10
N TRP A 6 28.49 -23.98 -26.41
CA TRP A 6 27.34 -23.89 -25.51
C TRP A 6 26.65 -25.25 -25.39
N THR A 7 26.43 -25.70 -24.16
CA THR A 7 25.68 -26.92 -23.84
C THR A 7 24.18 -26.71 -23.96
N GLU A 8 23.42 -27.80 -24.05
CA GLU A 8 21.96 -27.76 -24.09
C GLU A 8 21.36 -27.19 -22.79
N GLN A 9 21.98 -27.49 -21.65
CA GLN A 9 21.59 -26.94 -20.35
C GLN A 9 21.82 -25.42 -20.28
N GLU A 10 22.99 -24.92 -20.67
CA GLU A 10 23.27 -23.47 -20.75
C GLU A 10 22.30 -22.76 -21.72
N THR A 11 21.94 -23.42 -22.83
CA THR A 11 20.97 -22.90 -23.80
C THR A 11 19.57 -22.77 -23.22
N GLN A 12 19.13 -23.71 -22.38
CA GLN A 12 17.84 -23.64 -21.69
C GLN A 12 17.84 -22.57 -20.61
N LEU A 13 18.92 -22.45 -19.83
CA LEU A 13 19.10 -21.41 -18.82
C LEU A 13 19.08 -20.01 -19.46
N LEU A 14 19.77 -19.80 -20.59
CA LEU A 14 19.73 -18.54 -21.32
C LEU A 14 18.33 -18.18 -21.81
N LYS A 15 17.55 -19.15 -22.31
CA LYS A 15 16.16 -18.92 -22.74
C LYS A 15 15.25 -18.52 -21.58
N ARG A 16 15.45 -19.11 -20.40
CA ARG A 16 14.70 -18.75 -19.18
C ARG A 16 15.12 -17.37 -18.67
N ALA A 17 16.42 -17.11 -18.56
CA ALA A 17 16.98 -15.85 -18.11
C ALA A 17 16.52 -14.65 -18.97
N VAL A 18 16.53 -14.78 -20.30
CA VAL A 18 16.08 -13.70 -21.19
C VAL A 18 14.58 -13.39 -21.06
N ARG A 19 13.76 -14.38 -20.66
CA ARG A 19 12.32 -14.19 -20.40
C ARG A 19 12.07 -13.61 -19.02
N ALA A 20 12.85 -14.00 -18.03
CA ALA A 20 12.74 -13.51 -16.66
C ALA A 20 13.21 -12.05 -16.53
N VAL A 21 14.24 -11.65 -17.30
CA VAL A 21 14.77 -10.28 -17.24
C VAL A 21 13.96 -9.34 -18.15
N PRO A 22 13.38 -8.24 -17.59
CA PRO A 22 12.54 -7.31 -18.32
C PRO A 22 13.20 -6.72 -19.57
N SER A 23 12.38 -6.45 -20.59
CA SER A 23 12.87 -6.06 -21.92
C SER A 23 13.09 -4.57 -22.16
N ASP A 24 12.54 -3.78 -21.27
CA ASP A 24 12.60 -2.33 -21.13
C ASP A 24 13.85 -1.85 -20.38
N LEU A 25 14.60 -2.76 -19.76
CA LEU A 25 15.91 -2.46 -19.16
C LEU A 25 16.92 -1.99 -20.20
N GLU A 26 17.82 -1.10 -19.78
CA GLU A 26 18.94 -0.65 -20.62
C GLU A 26 19.76 -1.86 -21.06
N LYS A 27 20.17 -1.88 -22.34
CA LYS A 27 20.77 -3.05 -22.99
C LYS A 27 21.95 -3.63 -22.20
N ASN A 28 22.82 -2.78 -21.65
CA ASN A 28 23.99 -3.24 -20.91
C ASN A 28 23.63 -3.94 -19.61
N ASP A 29 22.67 -3.40 -18.85
CA ASP A 29 22.23 -3.95 -17.57
C ASP A 29 21.37 -5.18 -17.77
N ARG A 30 20.53 -5.18 -18.80
CA ARG A 30 19.75 -6.35 -19.18
C ARG A 30 20.65 -7.57 -19.41
N TRP A 31 21.70 -7.43 -20.22
CA TRP A 31 22.59 -8.55 -20.52
C TRP A 31 23.56 -8.87 -19.39
N ARG A 32 23.83 -7.94 -18.48
CA ARG A 32 24.55 -8.20 -17.23
C ARG A 32 23.71 -9.11 -16.32
N GLN A 33 22.43 -8.77 -16.09
CA GLN A 33 21.53 -9.60 -15.28
C GLN A 33 21.23 -10.97 -15.92
N VAL A 34 21.07 -11.01 -17.25
CA VAL A 34 20.92 -12.29 -17.95
C VAL A 34 22.15 -13.18 -17.76
N ALA A 35 23.37 -12.63 -17.81
CA ALA A 35 24.59 -13.40 -17.59
C ALA A 35 24.70 -13.95 -16.16
N VAL A 36 24.29 -13.18 -15.15
CA VAL A 36 24.22 -13.64 -13.75
C VAL A 36 23.29 -14.85 -13.63
N LEU A 37 22.10 -14.79 -14.25
CA LEU A 37 21.10 -15.86 -14.20
C LEU A 37 21.47 -17.11 -15.03
N VAL A 38 22.29 -16.97 -16.06
CA VAL A 38 22.79 -18.11 -16.84
C VAL A 38 23.82 -18.91 -16.04
N GLY A 39 24.61 -18.23 -15.21
CA GLY A 39 25.67 -18.84 -14.41
C GLY A 39 26.82 -19.41 -15.26
N GLY A 40 27.75 -20.13 -14.62
CA GLY A 40 28.79 -20.89 -15.33
C GLY A 40 29.94 -20.07 -15.95
N GLY A 41 30.13 -18.81 -15.54
CA GLY A 41 31.25 -17.97 -15.98
C GLY A 41 31.08 -17.33 -17.37
N ARG A 42 29.90 -17.42 -17.99
CA ARG A 42 29.61 -16.78 -19.28
C ARG A 42 29.35 -15.28 -19.11
N GLY A 43 30.08 -14.46 -19.86
CA GLY A 43 29.95 -13.01 -19.81
C GLY A 43 28.71 -12.47 -20.54
N LYS A 44 28.30 -11.24 -20.23
CA LYS A 44 27.18 -10.55 -20.87
C LYS A 44 27.26 -10.48 -22.40
N LYS A 45 28.48 -10.36 -22.94
CA LYS A 45 28.73 -10.30 -24.39
C LYS A 45 28.47 -11.66 -25.06
N GLU A 46 28.92 -12.75 -24.44
CA GLU A 46 28.73 -14.11 -24.95
C GLU A 46 27.25 -14.51 -24.95
N CYS A 47 26.53 -14.19 -23.86
CA CYS A 47 25.09 -14.42 -23.76
C CYS A 47 24.30 -13.69 -24.85
N TYR A 48 24.65 -12.44 -25.13
CA TYR A 48 24.01 -11.63 -26.18
C TYR A 48 24.29 -12.18 -27.58
N GLU A 49 25.54 -12.51 -27.90
CA GLU A 49 25.94 -12.99 -29.21
C GLU A 49 25.31 -14.36 -29.52
N TYR A 50 25.28 -15.27 -28.53
CA TYR A 50 24.65 -16.57 -28.69
C TYR A 50 23.12 -16.47 -28.83
N TRP A 51 22.44 -15.62 -28.04
CA TRP A 51 21.01 -15.35 -28.18
C TRP A 51 20.64 -14.77 -29.56
N LYS A 52 21.47 -13.87 -30.07
CA LYS A 52 21.32 -13.27 -31.40
C LYS A 52 21.46 -14.34 -32.50
N ALA A 53 22.41 -15.26 -32.36
CA ALA A 53 22.58 -16.38 -33.29
C ALA A 53 21.37 -17.33 -33.28
N LEU A 54 20.88 -17.72 -32.10
CA LEU A 54 19.70 -18.59 -31.92
C LEU A 54 18.43 -18.04 -32.59
N ASN A 55 18.22 -16.72 -32.52
CA ASN A 55 17.06 -16.08 -33.15
C ASN A 55 17.23 -15.86 -34.65
N LYS A 56 18.47 -15.77 -35.14
CA LYS A 56 18.75 -15.69 -36.59
C LYS A 56 18.45 -17.03 -37.29
N THR A 57 18.68 -18.16 -36.63
CA THR A 57 18.31 -19.50 -37.12
C THR A 57 16.80 -19.76 -37.15
N LYS A 58 15.99 -19.04 -36.34
CA LYS A 58 14.52 -19.15 -36.36
C LYS A 58 13.85 -18.35 -37.49
N ALA A 59 14.58 -17.45 -38.16
CA ALA A 59 14.05 -16.53 -39.15
C ALA A 59 14.19 -17.01 -40.62
N ALA A 60 14.55 -18.27 -40.87
CA ALA A 60 14.61 -18.83 -42.22
C ALA A 60 13.19 -19.07 -42.79
N PRO A 61 12.94 -18.83 -44.10
CA PRO A 61 11.58 -18.72 -44.63
C PRO A 61 10.94 -20.08 -44.92
N VAL A 62 9.71 -20.26 -44.41
CA VAL A 62 8.79 -21.33 -44.80
C VAL A 62 8.31 -21.10 -46.23
N ILE A 63 8.58 -22.05 -47.12
CA ILE A 63 8.09 -22.10 -48.51
C ILE A 63 6.56 -22.19 -48.49
N ARG A 64 5.86 -21.18 -49.00
CA ARG A 64 4.39 -21.17 -49.15
C ARG A 64 3.99 -21.85 -50.46
N ARG A 65 3.04 -22.79 -50.40
CA ARG A 65 2.31 -23.31 -51.58
C ARG A 65 1.39 -22.23 -52.17
N PRO A 66 1.16 -22.20 -53.50
CA PRO A 66 0.41 -21.14 -54.17
C PRO A 66 -1.12 -21.30 -54.01
N PRO A 67 -1.89 -20.19 -53.92
CA PRO A 67 -3.35 -20.22 -53.85
C PRO A 67 -4.03 -20.09 -55.23
N SER A 68 -5.23 -20.67 -55.36
CA SER A 68 -6.11 -20.62 -56.54
C SER A 68 -6.81 -19.25 -56.72
N PRO A 69 -7.27 -18.90 -57.95
CA PRO A 69 -7.54 -17.51 -58.34
C PRO A 69 -8.94 -16.97 -57.95
N LYS A 70 -8.99 -15.65 -57.70
CA LYS A 70 -10.17 -14.84 -57.29
C LYS A 70 -11.01 -14.33 -58.48
N LYS A 71 -12.32 -14.14 -58.26
CA LYS A 71 -13.27 -13.41 -59.14
C LYS A 71 -13.30 -11.89 -58.82
N PRO A 72 -13.72 -11.02 -59.76
CA PRO A 72 -13.46 -9.57 -59.73
C PRO A 72 -14.57 -8.72 -59.08
N GLU A 73 -14.16 -7.52 -58.68
CA GLU A 73 -14.90 -6.45 -57.97
C GLU A 73 -15.30 -5.31 -58.94
N PRO A 74 -16.37 -4.52 -58.70
CA PRO A 74 -16.62 -3.30 -59.48
C PRO A 74 -16.50 -1.96 -58.70
N ALA A 75 -15.64 -1.09 -59.26
CA ALA A 75 -15.75 0.35 -59.55
C ALA A 75 -16.05 1.46 -58.47
N ARG A 76 -14.97 2.22 -58.20
CA ARG A 76 -14.73 3.63 -57.79
C ARG A 76 -15.81 4.73 -57.88
N ARG A 77 -15.68 5.75 -56.99
CA ARG A 77 -15.74 7.22 -57.27
C ARG A 77 -14.82 8.06 -56.32
N PRO A 78 -14.43 9.32 -56.66
CA PRO A 78 -13.09 9.85 -56.33
C PRO A 78 -12.97 11.17 -55.51
N LYS A 79 -11.76 11.33 -54.92
CA LYS A 79 -10.91 12.54 -54.63
C LYS A 79 -11.36 13.65 -53.65
N ALA A 80 -10.47 13.94 -52.70
CA ALA A 80 -9.84 15.28 -52.53
C ALA A 80 -8.45 15.15 -51.86
N GLN A 81 -7.48 15.89 -52.39
CA GLN A 81 -6.05 15.89 -52.05
C GLN A 81 -5.68 17.30 -51.57
N THR A 82 -4.94 17.42 -50.47
CA THR A 82 -4.10 18.60 -50.21
C THR A 82 -2.78 18.16 -49.57
N ASP A 83 -1.68 18.61 -50.19
CA ASP A 83 -0.30 18.41 -49.78
C ASP A 83 0.08 19.36 -48.64
N ARG A 84 0.97 18.94 -47.72
CA ARG A 84 2.36 19.46 -47.64
C ARG A 84 3.11 19.13 -46.33
N VAL A 85 4.32 18.62 -46.55
CA VAL A 85 5.62 18.99 -45.93
C VAL A 85 6.00 18.41 -44.55
N ARG A 86 7.04 17.57 -44.61
CA ARG A 86 7.96 17.17 -43.53
C ARG A 86 8.86 18.34 -43.12
N ALA A 87 9.10 18.49 -41.82
CA ALA A 87 10.31 19.13 -41.29
C ALA A 87 10.83 18.35 -40.07
N ARG A 88 12.15 18.10 -40.11
CA ARG A 88 12.96 17.26 -39.23
C ARG A 88 13.53 18.15 -38.12
N LYS A 89 13.29 17.83 -36.84
CA LYS A 89 13.82 18.59 -35.70
C LYS A 89 15.17 18.01 -35.26
N ALA A 90 16.19 18.86 -35.24
CA ALA A 90 17.52 18.57 -34.72
C ALA A 90 17.48 18.38 -33.20
N ARG A 91 18.31 17.46 -32.70
CA ARG A 91 18.62 17.27 -31.27
C ARG A 91 19.73 18.24 -30.89
N GLU A 92 19.57 18.90 -29.75
CA GLU A 92 20.59 19.69 -29.08
C GLU A 92 21.06 18.87 -27.87
N GLU A 93 22.38 18.66 -27.77
CA GLU A 93 23.04 17.94 -26.69
C GLU A 93 23.14 18.83 -25.44
N VAL A 94 22.81 18.29 -24.28
CA VAL A 94 23.15 18.89 -22.99
C VAL A 94 23.97 17.87 -22.22
N LEU A 95 25.22 18.24 -21.93
CA LEU A 95 26.11 17.54 -21.02
C LEU A 95 25.47 17.44 -19.63
N VAL A 96 25.42 16.23 -19.08
CA VAL A 96 25.25 16.00 -17.64
C VAL A 96 26.59 15.48 -17.13
N VAL A 97 27.11 16.18 -16.12
CA VAL A 97 28.29 15.81 -15.35
C VAL A 97 27.83 14.76 -14.33
N ASP A 98 28.41 13.58 -14.37
CA ASP A 98 28.20 12.53 -13.37
C ASP A 98 28.78 12.97 -12.02
N ILE A 99 27.97 12.97 -10.98
CA ILE A 99 28.43 12.90 -9.58
C ILE A 99 27.94 11.55 -9.08
N ASP A 100 28.89 10.62 -8.98
CA ASP A 100 28.76 9.30 -8.39
C ASP A 100 28.72 9.45 -6.87
N ASP A 101 27.62 9.04 -6.24
CA ASP A 101 27.55 8.86 -4.79
C ASP A 101 26.70 7.62 -4.49
N SER A 102 27.24 6.46 -4.86
CA SER A 102 26.77 5.16 -4.37
C SER A 102 27.72 4.68 -3.26
N PRO A 103 27.23 4.37 -2.04
CA PRO A 103 28.06 3.70 -1.04
C PRO A 103 28.40 2.29 -1.53
N GLN A 104 29.69 1.99 -1.59
CA GLN A 104 30.22 0.66 -1.85
C GLN A 104 29.77 -0.30 -0.74
N ARG A 105 29.10 -1.39 -1.09
CA ARG A 105 28.89 -2.53 -0.19
C ARG A 105 30.16 -3.37 -0.19
N ASP A 106 30.77 -3.49 0.98
CA ASP A 106 31.85 -4.44 1.26
C ASP A 106 31.22 -5.83 1.48
N GLU A 107 31.64 -6.83 0.71
CA GLU A 107 31.16 -8.19 0.82
C GLU A 107 31.91 -8.90 1.95
N GLY A 108 31.20 -9.22 3.03
CA GLY A 108 31.58 -10.28 3.97
C GLY A 108 31.58 -9.89 5.44
N LYS A 109 30.54 -10.32 6.16
CA LYS A 109 30.64 -10.97 7.48
C LYS A 109 29.27 -11.50 7.93
N GLU A 110 29.23 -12.82 8.13
CA GLU A 110 28.21 -13.51 8.92
C GLU A 110 28.40 -13.10 10.39
N ASN A 111 27.44 -12.33 10.91
CA ASN A 111 26.90 -12.34 12.27
C ASN A 111 26.11 -11.04 12.46
N TYR A 112 24.78 -11.14 12.42
CA TYR A 112 23.89 -10.07 12.89
C TYR A 112 24.21 -9.82 14.38
N SER A 113 24.73 -8.63 14.69
CA SER A 113 25.08 -8.26 16.06
C SER A 113 23.89 -7.58 16.76
N GLU A 114 23.83 -7.65 18.10
CA GLU A 114 22.83 -6.92 18.90
C GLU A 114 22.84 -5.40 18.58
N ASP A 115 24.00 -4.84 18.22
CA ASP A 115 24.16 -3.44 17.83
C ASP A 115 23.47 -3.10 16.49
N GLU A 116 23.48 -4.03 15.50
CA GLU A 116 22.77 -3.85 14.21
C GLU A 116 21.24 -4.00 14.38
N PHE A 117 20.80 -4.86 15.30
CA PHE A 117 19.39 -5.02 15.68
C PHE A 117 18.86 -3.78 16.42
N GLU A 118 19.63 -3.20 17.35
CA GLU A 118 19.29 -1.95 18.02
C GLU A 118 19.28 -0.75 17.05
N GLU A 119 20.15 -0.74 16.03
CA GLU A 119 20.18 0.31 15.01
C GLU A 119 18.97 0.24 14.05
N ASP A 120 18.55 -0.97 13.64
CA ASP A 120 17.33 -1.16 12.85
C ASP A 120 16.06 -0.86 13.65
N ILE A 121 16.00 -1.23 14.93
CA ILE A 121 14.91 -0.85 15.84
C ILE A 121 14.89 0.66 16.07
N SER A 122 16.05 1.30 16.23
CA SER A 122 16.15 2.76 16.36
C SER A 122 15.63 3.45 15.10
N GLN A 123 15.97 2.94 13.91
CA GLN A 123 15.42 3.44 12.65
C GLN A 123 13.91 3.17 12.50
N GLN A 124 13.40 2.04 12.98
CA GLN A 124 11.96 1.72 13.02
C GLN A 124 11.19 2.62 13.99
N LEU A 125 11.79 2.92 15.15
CA LEU A 125 11.28 3.84 16.17
C LEU A 125 11.40 5.32 15.77
N GLU A 126 12.33 5.69 14.90
CA GLU A 126 12.36 7.01 14.26
C GLU A 126 11.28 7.15 13.17
N ARG A 127 10.91 6.06 12.50
CA ARG A 127 9.89 6.02 11.42
C ARG A 127 8.45 5.97 11.96
N SER A 128 8.26 5.33 13.09
CA SER A 128 7.02 5.39 13.85
C SER A 128 7.08 6.61 14.76
N ALA A 129 6.11 7.53 14.71
CA ALA A 129 6.06 8.65 15.66
C ALA A 129 6.08 8.20 17.16
N ILE A 130 5.94 6.90 17.40
CA ILE A 130 6.08 6.16 18.67
C ILE A 130 7.48 6.34 19.33
N GLY A 131 8.58 6.43 18.57
CA GLY A 131 9.93 6.37 19.15
C GLY A 131 10.69 7.69 19.28
N ALA A 132 10.40 8.69 18.44
CA ALA A 132 11.16 9.95 18.43
C ALA A 132 11.07 10.77 19.74
N ALA A 133 9.99 10.58 20.52
CA ALA A 133 9.76 11.23 21.81
C ALA A 133 10.24 10.40 23.02
N THR A 134 10.21 9.08 22.93
CA THR A 134 10.63 8.14 24.00
C THR A 134 12.15 7.90 24.00
N TRP A 135 12.79 7.80 22.83
CA TRP A 135 14.24 7.56 22.74
C TRP A 135 15.09 8.76 23.14
N ARG A 136 14.65 10.00 22.85
CA ARG A 136 15.42 11.20 23.20
C ARG A 136 15.55 11.46 24.72
N ARG A 137 14.89 10.67 25.57
CA ARG A 137 14.91 10.85 27.03
C ARG A 137 15.21 9.62 27.87
N ALA A 138 15.35 8.42 27.29
CA ALA A 138 15.59 7.21 28.07
C ALA A 138 16.79 6.41 27.53
N VAL A 139 18.01 6.94 27.77
CA VAL A 139 19.22 6.11 27.82
C VAL A 139 19.73 6.14 29.24
N GLY A 140 19.42 5.09 29.99
CA GLY A 140 19.90 4.84 31.34
C GLY A 140 19.45 3.44 31.76
N PRO A 141 20.36 2.51 32.09
CA PRO A 141 20.00 1.15 32.41
C PRO A 141 19.31 1.10 33.78
N GLY A 142 18.07 0.61 33.84
CA GLY A 142 17.45 0.18 35.11
C GLY A 142 16.11 0.79 35.52
N ALA A 143 15.26 1.27 34.60
CA ALA A 143 13.90 1.70 34.97
C ALA A 143 12.89 0.53 34.86
N THR A 144 12.59 -0.12 35.99
CA THR A 144 11.48 -1.08 36.09
C THR A 144 10.16 -0.31 36.24
N LEU A 145 9.23 -0.46 35.30
CA LEU A 145 7.89 0.10 35.42
C LEU A 145 7.06 -0.77 36.38
N VAL A 146 6.76 -0.24 37.57
CA VAL A 146 5.90 -0.91 38.55
C VAL A 146 4.44 -0.69 38.15
N HIS A 147 3.74 -1.77 37.78
CA HIS A 147 2.28 -1.76 37.62
C HIS A 147 1.60 -1.44 38.96
N ARG A 148 0.93 -0.29 39.03
CA ARG A 148 -0.13 -0.06 40.01
C ARG A 148 -1.48 -0.28 39.32
N ARG A 149 -2.22 -1.29 39.81
CA ARG A 149 -3.65 -1.46 39.55
C ARG A 149 -4.37 -0.16 39.90
N ALA A 150 -5.11 0.40 38.95
CA ALA A 150 -6.07 1.45 39.20
C ALA A 150 -7.46 0.79 39.29
N ASP A 151 -8.08 0.98 40.45
CA ASP A 151 -9.39 0.45 40.81
C ASP A 151 -10.50 0.92 39.87
N GLU A 152 -11.43 0.00 39.67
CA GLU A 152 -12.71 0.15 38.98
C GLU A 152 -13.56 1.27 39.62
N ARG A 153 -14.03 2.20 38.79
CA ARG A 153 -15.34 2.82 38.99
C ARG A 153 -16.08 2.85 37.67
N ALA A 154 -17.12 2.03 37.64
CA ALA A 154 -18.14 1.98 36.60
C ALA A 154 -18.96 3.27 36.61
N ASP A 155 -19.20 3.83 35.44
CA ASP A 155 -20.32 4.73 35.17
C ASP A 155 -21.00 4.28 33.87
N GLY A 156 -22.33 4.37 33.88
CA GLY A 156 -23.26 3.56 33.10
C GLY A 156 -23.14 3.67 31.58
N TYR A 157 -23.19 2.50 30.94
CA TYR A 157 -23.46 2.33 29.52
C TYR A 157 -24.95 2.59 29.26
N ASP A 158 -25.26 3.55 28.39
CA ASP A 158 -26.60 3.77 27.84
C ASP A 158 -26.73 2.94 26.56
N GLU A 159 -27.43 1.81 26.66
CA GLU A 159 -27.86 1.02 25.50
C GLU A 159 -28.98 1.78 24.78
N ARG A 160 -28.62 2.49 23.71
CA ARG A 160 -29.54 2.79 22.60
C ARG A 160 -28.76 3.37 21.42
N ASP A 161 -28.31 2.50 20.52
CA ASP A 161 -27.86 2.89 19.18
C ASP A 161 -28.59 2.02 18.15
N GLU A 162 -29.83 2.42 17.86
CA GLU A 162 -30.64 1.87 16.79
C GLU A 162 -30.00 2.27 15.44
N ARG A 163 -29.36 1.30 14.78
CA ARG A 163 -28.89 1.47 13.40
C ARG A 163 -30.11 1.59 12.48
N PRO A 164 -30.12 2.49 11.47
CA PRO A 164 -31.14 2.45 10.44
C PRO A 164 -31.02 1.15 9.64
N ALA A 165 -32.11 0.40 9.55
CA ALA A 165 -32.25 -0.70 8.60
C ALA A 165 -32.26 -0.09 7.19
N TYR A 166 -31.20 -0.35 6.42
CA TYR A 166 -31.19 -0.05 5.00
C TYR A 166 -31.85 -1.21 4.26
N ASP A 167 -32.97 -0.90 3.61
CA ASP A 167 -33.74 -1.77 2.75
C ASP A 167 -32.89 -2.17 1.53
N ASP A 168 -32.45 -3.42 1.52
CA ASP A 168 -31.65 -4.04 0.46
C ASP A 168 -32.63 -4.76 -0.48
N SER A 169 -33.09 -4.03 -1.50
CA SER A 169 -33.86 -4.61 -2.59
C SER A 169 -33.00 -4.67 -3.85
N ASP A 170 -32.65 -5.89 -4.23
CA ASP A 170 -31.89 -6.28 -5.41
C ASP A 170 -32.39 -5.62 -6.71
N ASP A 171 -31.47 -5.04 -7.49
CA ASP A 171 -31.69 -4.71 -8.92
C ASP A 171 -30.51 -5.29 -9.73
N GLU A 172 -30.54 -6.60 -9.93
CA GLU A 172 -29.68 -7.26 -10.93
C GLU A 172 -30.25 -7.02 -12.33
N GLY A 173 -29.51 -6.31 -13.19
CA GLY A 173 -29.67 -6.49 -14.65
C GLY A 173 -29.75 -5.26 -15.54
N ARG A 174 -29.23 -4.09 -15.15
CA ARG A 174 -29.00 -2.97 -16.08
C ARG A 174 -27.56 -2.51 -15.98
N ARG A 175 -26.89 -2.33 -17.13
CA ARG A 175 -25.61 -1.60 -17.18
C ARG A 175 -25.91 -0.16 -16.77
N ASP A 176 -25.81 0.11 -15.47
CA ASP A 176 -26.20 1.37 -14.88
C ASP A 176 -25.26 2.48 -15.34
N VAL A 177 -25.86 3.52 -15.92
CA VAL A 177 -25.17 4.78 -16.13
C VAL A 177 -24.90 5.35 -14.75
N LYS A 178 -23.64 5.25 -14.28
CA LYS A 178 -23.19 5.78 -12.98
C LYS A 178 -23.75 7.19 -12.77
N ARG A 179 -24.58 7.37 -11.73
CA ARG A 179 -25.21 8.66 -11.41
C ARG A 179 -24.14 9.72 -11.20
N ARG A 180 -24.23 10.86 -11.90
CA ARG A 180 -23.32 11.98 -11.66
C ARG A 180 -23.53 12.53 -10.23
N PRO A 181 -22.47 12.68 -9.42
CA PRO A 181 -22.59 13.18 -8.05
C PRO A 181 -23.06 14.64 -8.03
N ARG A 182 -23.79 15.01 -6.97
CA ARG A 182 -24.20 16.41 -6.74
C ARG A 182 -23.12 17.15 -5.97
N GLY A 183 -22.64 18.25 -6.55
CA GLY A 183 -21.63 19.08 -5.92
C GLY A 183 -21.11 20.16 -6.86
N SER A 184 -20.08 20.83 -6.41
CA SER A 184 -19.32 21.80 -7.20
C SER A 184 -17.88 21.34 -7.30
N GLU A 185 -17.26 21.53 -8.45
CA GLU A 185 -15.86 21.22 -8.67
C GLU A 185 -15.05 22.48 -8.96
N ARG A 186 -13.78 22.45 -8.58
CA ARG A 186 -12.79 23.46 -8.95
C ARG A 186 -11.43 22.80 -9.13
N SER A 187 -10.51 23.50 -9.75
CA SER A 187 -9.10 23.10 -9.72
C SER A 187 -8.53 23.32 -8.32
N VAL A 188 -7.52 22.52 -7.97
CA VAL A 188 -6.71 22.82 -6.78
C VAL A 188 -6.05 24.19 -6.93
N SER A 189 -6.04 24.96 -5.85
CA SER A 189 -5.34 26.24 -5.80
C SER A 189 -3.84 26.04 -5.56
N ARG A 190 -3.04 27.08 -5.83
CA ARG A 190 -1.60 27.06 -5.53
C ARG A 190 -1.33 26.82 -4.05
N ASP A 191 -2.06 27.50 -3.17
CA ASP A 191 -1.84 27.43 -1.72
C ASP A 191 -2.21 26.05 -1.16
N GLU A 192 -3.28 25.43 -1.68
CA GLU A 192 -3.61 24.05 -1.36
C GLU A 192 -2.56 23.07 -1.87
N ALA A 193 -2.10 23.22 -3.11
CA ALA A 193 -1.05 22.35 -3.65
C ALA A 193 0.23 22.44 -2.81
N VAL A 194 0.66 23.65 -2.43
CA VAL A 194 1.81 23.83 -1.53
C VAL A 194 1.54 23.19 -0.16
N SER A 195 0.41 23.49 0.48
CA SER A 195 0.08 22.99 1.81
C SER A 195 -0.05 21.47 1.86
N LEU A 196 -0.65 20.84 0.84
CA LEU A 196 -0.76 19.39 0.71
C LEU A 196 0.63 18.75 0.62
N ARG A 197 1.54 19.34 -0.15
CA ARG A 197 2.90 18.81 -0.34
C ARG A 197 3.77 19.04 0.89
N GLU A 198 3.62 20.16 1.58
CA GLU A 198 4.28 20.43 2.86
C GLU A 198 3.82 19.46 3.94
N LEU A 199 2.51 19.22 4.08
CA LEU A 199 2.01 18.20 5.02
C LEU A 199 2.50 16.80 4.64
N LEU A 200 2.49 16.47 3.36
CA LEU A 200 2.83 15.12 2.92
C LEU A 200 4.33 14.83 3.03
N LEU A 201 5.20 15.76 2.59
CA LEU A 201 6.65 15.53 2.46
C LEU A 201 7.54 16.48 3.27
N GLY A 202 6.97 17.46 3.97
CA GLY A 202 7.71 18.51 4.66
C GLY A 202 8.23 19.62 3.74
N ASP A 203 8.11 19.47 2.42
CA ASP A 203 8.56 20.46 1.44
C ASP A 203 7.80 20.32 0.12
N ALA A 204 7.21 21.43 -0.35
CA ALA A 204 6.48 21.50 -1.62
C ALA A 204 7.36 21.39 -2.89
N LYS A 205 8.69 21.44 -2.75
CA LYS A 205 9.64 21.17 -3.85
C LYS A 205 10.01 19.71 -4.00
N ARG A 206 9.93 18.92 -2.93
CA ARG A 206 10.08 17.47 -3.04
C ARG A 206 8.93 16.97 -3.90
N LYS A 207 9.08 15.81 -4.53
CA LYS A 207 8.01 15.13 -5.30
C LYS A 207 7.62 13.84 -4.59
N PRO A 208 6.36 13.39 -4.65
CA PRO A 208 6.02 12.06 -4.14
C PRO A 208 6.89 11.02 -4.88
N PRO A 209 7.30 9.93 -4.22
CA PRO A 209 7.99 8.84 -4.90
C PRO A 209 7.16 8.31 -6.07
N SER A 210 7.81 7.80 -7.12
CA SER A 210 7.11 7.25 -8.29
C SER A 210 6.18 6.09 -7.94
N SER A 211 6.46 5.35 -6.85
CA SER A 211 5.61 4.30 -6.32
C SER A 211 4.22 4.79 -5.89
N TRP A 212 4.07 6.07 -5.56
CA TRP A 212 2.77 6.68 -5.20
C TRP A 212 1.98 7.18 -6.41
N LEU A 213 2.67 7.71 -7.43
CA LEU A 213 2.03 8.42 -8.56
C LEU A 213 1.17 7.52 -9.45
N LYS A 214 1.42 6.20 -9.45
CA LYS A 214 0.72 5.22 -10.27
C LYS A 214 0.13 4.05 -9.46
N GLN A 215 -0.06 4.26 -8.16
CA GLN A 215 -0.70 3.29 -7.29
C GLN A 215 -2.17 3.65 -7.14
N GLY A 216 -3.03 2.67 -7.39
CA GLY A 216 -4.46 2.72 -7.08
C GLY A 216 -4.87 1.49 -6.29
N PHE A 217 -6.14 1.12 -6.36
CA PHE A 217 -6.75 0.08 -5.54
C PHE A 217 -7.33 -1.04 -6.41
N ARG A 218 -6.47 -1.75 -7.15
CA ARG A 218 -6.85 -2.97 -7.88
C ARG A 218 -6.84 -4.15 -6.90
N PHE A 219 -7.90 -4.95 -6.94
CA PHE A 219 -8.00 -6.21 -6.19
C PHE A 219 -7.17 -7.31 -6.84
N CYS A 220 -6.85 -8.34 -6.06
CA CYS A 220 -6.17 -9.54 -6.55
C CYS A 220 -7.10 -10.36 -7.44
N ASP A 221 -6.66 -10.57 -8.68
CA ASP A 221 -7.29 -11.50 -9.63
C ASP A 221 -6.44 -12.76 -9.85
N ALA A 222 -5.22 -12.81 -9.31
CA ALA A 222 -4.24 -13.84 -9.61
C ALA A 222 -4.35 -15.07 -8.68
N LEU A 223 -4.86 -14.90 -7.47
CA LEU A 223 -4.97 -15.93 -6.45
C LEU A 223 -6.43 -16.11 -6.02
N GLU A 224 -6.99 -17.28 -6.32
CA GLU A 224 -8.34 -17.65 -5.89
C GLU A 224 -8.42 -17.72 -4.36
N GLY A 225 -9.52 -17.22 -3.77
CA GLY A 225 -9.68 -17.11 -2.32
C GLY A 225 -9.06 -15.85 -1.68
N CYS A 226 -8.33 -15.04 -2.45
CA CYS A 226 -7.77 -13.75 -2.00
C CYS A 226 -8.37 -12.54 -2.73
N GLY A 227 -9.57 -12.68 -3.28
CA GLY A 227 -10.26 -11.65 -4.06
C GLY A 227 -10.66 -10.38 -3.29
N TYR A 228 -10.55 -10.41 -1.97
CA TYR A 228 -10.70 -9.25 -1.10
C TYR A 228 -9.44 -8.38 -1.00
N GLY A 229 -8.27 -8.91 -1.36
CA GLY A 229 -6.98 -8.26 -1.16
C GLY A 229 -6.63 -7.23 -2.23
N LEU A 230 -6.13 -6.05 -1.84
CA LEU A 230 -5.58 -5.06 -2.77
C LEU A 230 -4.11 -5.35 -3.11
N VAL A 231 -3.74 -5.13 -4.38
CA VAL A 231 -2.39 -5.37 -4.90
C VAL A 231 -1.54 -4.10 -4.83
N GLN A 232 -0.33 -4.24 -4.31
CA GLN A 232 0.69 -3.21 -4.26
C GLN A 232 1.75 -3.44 -5.33
N LYS A 233 2.09 -2.39 -6.08
CA LYS A 233 3.05 -2.50 -7.19
C LYS A 233 4.51 -2.37 -6.73
N GLN A 234 4.76 -1.50 -5.75
CA GLN A 234 6.10 -1.13 -5.25
C GLN A 234 6.01 -0.69 -3.79
N GLY A 235 7.13 -0.69 -3.05
CA GLY A 235 7.22 -0.17 -1.69
C GLY A 235 6.87 1.31 -1.55
N GLY A 236 6.39 1.72 -0.38
CA GLY A 236 6.01 3.11 -0.06
C GLY A 236 4.54 3.30 0.34
N PRO A 237 3.57 3.01 -0.55
CA PRO A 237 2.15 3.27 -0.31
C PRO A 237 1.42 2.21 0.54
N CYS A 238 2.13 1.21 1.09
CA CYS A 238 1.54 0.08 1.84
C CYS A 238 0.57 0.50 2.94
N GLY A 239 0.92 1.51 3.76
CA GLY A 239 0.03 1.98 4.84
C GLY A 239 -1.33 2.50 4.34
N VAL A 240 -1.36 3.20 3.20
CA VAL A 240 -2.61 3.68 2.60
C VAL A 240 -3.40 2.51 1.99
N LEU A 241 -2.70 1.62 1.29
CA LEU A 241 -3.29 0.42 0.70
C LEU A 241 -3.93 -0.46 1.77
N ALA A 242 -3.22 -0.76 2.85
CA ALA A 242 -3.71 -1.60 3.93
C ALA A 242 -4.94 -0.98 4.61
N ALA A 243 -4.92 0.33 4.90
CA ALA A 243 -6.07 1.02 5.47
C ALA A 243 -7.31 0.99 4.56
N VAL A 244 -7.14 1.25 3.26
CA VAL A 244 -8.24 1.16 2.28
C VAL A 244 -8.72 -0.28 2.11
N ASN A 245 -7.79 -1.25 2.07
CA ASN A 245 -8.09 -2.67 1.96
C ASN A 245 -8.88 -3.16 3.18
N ALA A 246 -8.51 -2.73 4.39
CA ALA A 246 -9.23 -3.08 5.61
C ALA A 246 -10.68 -2.61 5.57
N GLU A 247 -10.92 -1.36 5.18
CA GLU A 247 -12.27 -0.83 5.04
C GLU A 247 -13.07 -1.55 3.94
N ALA A 248 -12.45 -1.87 2.80
CA ALA A 248 -13.10 -2.63 1.74
C ALA A 248 -13.42 -4.07 2.18
N ALA A 249 -12.48 -4.76 2.82
CA ALA A 249 -12.68 -6.09 3.38
C ALA A 249 -13.81 -6.08 4.42
N SER A 250 -13.92 -5.03 5.25
CA SER A 250 -15.01 -4.89 6.22
C SER A 250 -16.41 -4.84 5.59
N GLU A 251 -16.50 -4.40 4.32
CA GLU A 251 -17.73 -4.47 3.53
C GLU A 251 -17.94 -5.85 2.91
N LEU A 252 -16.85 -6.44 2.41
CA LEU A 252 -16.91 -7.72 1.70
C LEU A 252 -17.29 -8.88 2.63
N ILE A 253 -16.77 -8.93 3.87
CA ILE A 253 -17.04 -10.03 4.82
C ILE A 253 -18.52 -10.17 5.23
N ARG A 254 -19.39 -9.25 4.80
CA ARG A 254 -20.84 -9.35 5.00
C ARG A 254 -21.51 -10.34 4.04
N TYR A 255 -20.79 -10.79 3.02
CA TYR A 255 -21.27 -11.71 1.99
C TYR A 255 -20.56 -13.05 2.15
N GLU A 256 -21.26 -14.15 1.83
CA GLU A 256 -20.69 -15.50 1.95
C GLU A 256 -19.47 -15.73 1.04
N ASP A 257 -19.44 -15.07 -0.11
CA ASP A 257 -18.38 -15.17 -1.12
C ASP A 257 -17.25 -14.12 -0.94
N TRP A 258 -17.08 -13.57 0.26
CA TRP A 258 -16.15 -12.46 0.54
C TRP A 258 -14.70 -12.74 0.14
N THR A 259 -14.28 -14.01 0.07
CA THR A 259 -12.95 -14.44 -0.39
C THR A 259 -12.81 -14.43 -1.91
N SER A 260 -13.92 -14.52 -2.65
CA SER A 260 -13.99 -14.51 -4.11
C SER A 260 -15.14 -13.64 -4.64
N PRO A 261 -15.21 -12.35 -4.25
CA PRO A 261 -16.34 -11.50 -4.60
C PRO A 261 -16.29 -11.10 -6.07
N SER A 262 -17.46 -10.83 -6.66
CA SER A 262 -17.58 -10.35 -8.05
C SER A 262 -16.90 -8.98 -8.25
N SER A 263 -16.55 -8.64 -9.50
CA SER A 263 -15.95 -7.34 -9.84
C SER A 263 -16.84 -6.17 -9.40
N GLU A 264 -18.15 -6.28 -9.59
CA GLU A 264 -19.11 -5.24 -9.19
C GLU A 264 -19.16 -5.07 -7.66
N ARG A 265 -19.13 -6.17 -6.91
CA ARG A 265 -19.09 -6.13 -5.45
C ARG A 265 -17.78 -5.52 -4.94
N ARG A 266 -16.65 -5.83 -5.58
CA ARG A 266 -15.35 -5.20 -5.28
C ARG A 266 -15.34 -3.70 -5.53
N GLU A 267 -15.86 -3.27 -6.68
CA GLU A 267 -15.98 -1.84 -7.03
C GLU A 267 -16.90 -1.09 -6.04
N SER A 268 -18.04 -1.69 -5.70
CA SER A 268 -18.98 -1.15 -4.70
C SER A 268 -18.36 -1.07 -3.31
N ALA A 269 -17.70 -2.14 -2.85
CA ALA A 269 -16.99 -2.17 -1.57
C ALA A 269 -15.88 -1.12 -1.50
N LEU A 270 -15.09 -0.96 -2.58
CA LEU A 270 -14.06 0.06 -2.65
C LEU A 270 -14.65 1.48 -2.61
N ALA A 271 -15.73 1.75 -3.35
CA ALA A 271 -16.39 3.06 -3.31
C ALA A 271 -16.91 3.40 -1.90
N LYS A 272 -17.53 2.42 -1.22
CA LYS A 272 -17.98 2.54 0.17
C LYS A 272 -16.82 2.76 1.14
N ALA A 273 -15.73 2.00 0.99
CA ALA A 273 -14.52 2.13 1.81
C ALA A 273 -13.90 3.53 1.71
N LEU A 274 -13.66 4.00 0.48
CA LEU A 274 -13.15 5.35 0.23
C LEU A 274 -14.09 6.43 0.79
N ALA A 275 -15.40 6.23 0.65
CA ALA A 275 -16.38 7.15 1.19
C ALA A 275 -16.35 7.22 2.72
N ARG A 276 -16.23 6.09 3.41
CA ARG A 276 -16.12 6.05 4.88
C ARG A 276 -14.87 6.74 5.40
N ILE A 277 -13.74 6.47 4.76
CA ILE A 277 -12.44 7.08 5.10
C ILE A 277 -12.51 8.61 4.97
N VAL A 278 -13.02 9.13 3.86
CA VAL A 278 -13.15 10.60 3.72
C VAL A 278 -14.22 11.16 4.64
N ARG A 279 -15.34 10.46 4.83
CA ARG A 279 -16.43 10.91 5.71
C ARG A 279 -15.96 11.11 7.16
N ARG A 280 -15.16 10.19 7.71
CA ARG A 280 -14.64 10.33 9.09
C ARG A 280 -13.62 11.46 9.25
N CYS A 281 -12.97 11.88 8.16
CA CYS A 281 -12.11 13.07 8.16
C CYS A 281 -12.92 14.39 8.21
N CYS A 282 -14.20 14.37 7.81
CA CYS A 282 -14.99 15.58 7.67
C CYS A 282 -15.28 16.23 9.02
N THR A 283 -15.00 17.53 9.12
CA THR A 283 -15.35 18.37 10.29
C THR A 283 -16.67 19.13 10.10
N THR A 284 -17.25 19.04 8.90
CA THR A 284 -18.48 19.71 8.50
C THR A 284 -19.38 18.72 7.74
N SER A 285 -20.59 19.13 7.38
CA SER A 285 -21.49 18.34 6.51
C SER A 285 -21.05 18.26 5.04
N LYS A 286 -19.85 18.77 4.70
CA LYS A 286 -19.28 18.73 3.35
C LYS A 286 -17.90 18.08 3.36
N ALA A 287 -17.64 17.32 2.30
CA ALA A 287 -16.33 16.74 2.01
C ALA A 287 -15.65 17.46 0.84
N LEU A 288 -14.32 17.49 0.87
CA LEU A 288 -13.46 17.93 -0.22
C LEU A 288 -12.72 16.71 -0.79
N VAL A 289 -13.15 16.25 -1.96
CA VAL A 289 -12.58 15.04 -2.60
C VAL A 289 -11.73 15.43 -3.79
N CYS A 290 -10.47 15.01 -3.76
CA CYS A 290 -9.54 15.17 -4.88
C CYS A 290 -9.77 14.06 -5.91
N VAL A 291 -9.95 14.45 -7.17
CA VAL A 291 -10.10 13.54 -8.31
C VAL A 291 -9.09 13.91 -9.40
N PRO A 292 -8.80 13.04 -10.38
CA PRO A 292 -7.85 13.37 -11.43
C PRO A 292 -8.32 14.54 -12.29
N GLY A 293 -7.39 15.26 -12.90
CA GLY A 293 -7.69 16.25 -13.93
C GLY A 293 -6.66 16.25 -15.04
N ASP A 294 -7.04 16.80 -16.19
CA ASP A 294 -6.30 16.59 -17.45
C ASP A 294 -5.17 17.58 -17.69
N LYS A 295 -5.18 18.72 -16.96
CA LYS A 295 -4.26 19.84 -17.24
C LYS A 295 -3.71 20.40 -15.94
N PRO A 296 -2.40 20.72 -15.89
CA PRO A 296 -1.82 21.38 -14.74
C PRO A 296 -2.42 22.79 -14.59
N LYS A 297 -2.79 23.12 -13.36
CA LYS A 297 -3.38 24.42 -12.96
C LYS A 297 -2.49 25.18 -11.99
N VAL A 298 -1.51 24.51 -11.41
CA VAL A 298 -0.48 25.11 -10.57
C VAL A 298 0.84 25.10 -11.33
N GLU A 299 1.40 26.28 -11.57
CA GLU A 299 2.67 26.43 -12.26
C GLU A 299 3.87 26.20 -11.33
N ARG A 300 4.98 25.75 -11.91
CA ARG A 300 6.27 25.68 -11.21
C ARG A 300 6.62 27.03 -10.59
N SER A 301 7.24 27.01 -9.42
CA SER A 301 7.76 28.22 -8.79
C SER A 301 9.01 27.96 -7.96
N SER A 302 9.55 29.01 -7.33
CA SER A 302 10.66 28.89 -6.38
C SER A 302 10.32 28.11 -5.12
N THR A 303 9.05 27.78 -4.87
CA THR A 303 8.56 27.03 -3.70
C THR A 303 7.76 25.77 -4.07
N TYR A 304 7.55 25.48 -5.37
CA TYR A 304 6.72 24.34 -5.80
C TYR A 304 7.30 23.66 -7.06
N ALA A 305 7.42 22.33 -7.00
CA ALA A 305 7.87 21.50 -8.11
C ALA A 305 6.72 20.57 -8.61
N PRO A 306 6.25 20.71 -9.86
CA PRO A 306 5.17 19.89 -10.41
C PRO A 306 5.49 18.38 -10.45
N ASP A 307 4.50 17.54 -10.12
CA ASP A 307 4.63 16.07 -10.01
C ASP A 307 3.68 15.28 -10.94
N ALA A 308 2.95 15.97 -11.81
CA ALA A 308 1.93 15.49 -12.75
C ALA A 308 0.61 15.00 -12.11
N VAL A 309 0.48 15.02 -10.79
CA VAL A 309 -0.75 14.63 -10.07
C VAL A 309 -1.32 15.81 -9.30
N THR A 310 -0.52 16.40 -8.41
CA THR A 310 -0.95 17.45 -7.49
C THR A 310 -1.44 18.67 -8.25
N GLU A 311 -0.67 19.21 -9.21
CA GLU A 311 -1.11 20.39 -9.96
C GLU A 311 -2.26 20.13 -10.93
N CYS A 312 -2.56 18.87 -11.23
CA CYS A 312 -3.59 18.45 -12.18
C CYS A 312 -4.91 18.15 -11.49
N CYS A 313 -4.93 17.91 -10.19
CA CYS A 313 -6.13 17.43 -9.49
C CYS A 313 -7.25 18.47 -9.45
N ARG A 314 -8.49 17.96 -9.46
CA ARG A 314 -9.71 18.73 -9.22
C ARG A 314 -10.19 18.42 -7.82
N VAL A 315 -10.72 19.43 -7.14
CA VAL A 315 -11.33 19.31 -5.81
C VAL A 315 -12.83 19.44 -5.96
N TRP A 316 -13.55 18.38 -5.60
CA TRP A 316 -15.01 18.34 -5.53
C TRP A 316 -15.47 18.66 -4.11
N THR A 317 -16.38 19.60 -3.98
CA THR A 317 -17.12 19.86 -2.74
C THR A 317 -18.48 19.20 -2.84
N VAL A 318 -18.73 18.21 -1.99
CA VAL A 318 -19.97 17.43 -1.96
C VAL A 318 -20.54 17.35 -0.54
N SER A 319 -21.84 17.05 -0.41
CA SER A 319 -22.41 16.66 0.88
C SER A 319 -21.79 15.33 1.34
N THR A 320 -21.71 15.10 2.66
CA THR A 320 -21.23 13.82 3.22
C THR A 320 -22.00 12.59 2.74
N ASP A 321 -23.25 12.80 2.32
CA ASP A 321 -24.13 11.75 1.79
C ASP A 321 -23.88 11.46 0.31
N GLU A 322 -23.21 12.35 -0.41
CA GLU A 322 -22.89 12.21 -1.84
C GLU A 322 -21.46 11.64 -2.08
N ILE A 323 -20.67 11.44 -1.01
CA ILE A 323 -19.28 10.97 -1.13
C ILE A 323 -19.21 9.62 -1.84
N GLU A 324 -20.06 8.67 -1.46
CA GLU A 324 -20.08 7.33 -2.06
C GLU A 324 -20.42 7.39 -3.55
N THR A 325 -21.46 8.16 -3.91
CA THR A 325 -21.82 8.36 -5.32
C THR A 325 -20.67 8.96 -6.12
N LEU A 326 -19.91 9.90 -5.52
CA LEU A 326 -18.74 10.47 -6.18
C LEU A 326 -17.64 9.43 -6.41
N PHE A 327 -17.32 8.60 -5.41
CA PHE A 327 -16.33 7.55 -5.58
C PHE A 327 -16.80 6.48 -6.57
N SER A 328 -18.07 6.07 -6.55
CA SER A 328 -18.63 5.16 -7.56
C SER A 328 -18.49 5.73 -8.97
N TYR A 329 -18.71 7.04 -9.14
CA TYR A 329 -18.59 7.72 -10.42
C TYR A 329 -17.15 7.74 -10.96
N PHE A 330 -16.15 7.93 -10.08
CA PHE A 330 -14.72 7.97 -10.43
C PHE A 330 -13.96 6.67 -10.10
N ILE A 331 -14.65 5.55 -9.86
CA ILE A 331 -14.02 4.36 -9.27
C ILE A 331 -12.85 3.83 -10.12
N ASP A 332 -12.98 3.85 -11.44
CA ASP A 332 -11.93 3.40 -12.37
C ASP A 332 -10.64 4.20 -12.19
N ASP A 333 -10.75 5.51 -12.00
CA ASP A 333 -9.61 6.39 -11.75
C ASP A 333 -8.92 6.06 -10.42
N PHE A 334 -9.71 5.78 -9.38
CA PHE A 334 -9.17 5.43 -8.07
C PHE A 334 -8.54 4.03 -8.05
N MET A 335 -9.09 3.08 -8.81
CA MET A 335 -8.49 1.77 -8.98
C MET A 335 -7.11 1.86 -9.66
N ASP A 336 -6.88 2.81 -10.56
CA ASP A 336 -5.60 2.92 -11.27
C ASP A 336 -4.58 3.83 -10.58
N ASN A 337 -4.99 5.01 -10.10
CA ASN A 337 -4.10 6.05 -9.55
C ASN A 337 -4.70 6.77 -8.32
N GLY A 338 -5.46 6.06 -7.49
CA GLY A 338 -6.20 6.64 -6.37
C GLY A 338 -5.42 6.94 -5.10
N CYS A 339 -4.24 6.35 -4.88
CA CYS A 339 -3.58 6.36 -3.57
C CYS A 339 -3.31 7.77 -3.04
N LEU A 340 -2.66 8.60 -3.87
CA LEU A 340 -2.36 10.00 -3.51
C LEU A 340 -3.64 10.86 -3.44
N LEU A 341 -4.61 10.59 -4.29
CA LEU A 341 -5.88 11.33 -4.35
C LEU A 341 -6.74 11.14 -3.10
N VAL A 342 -6.81 9.91 -2.57
CA VAL A 342 -7.54 9.62 -1.33
C VAL A 342 -6.88 10.34 -0.16
N LEU A 343 -5.54 10.28 -0.07
CA LEU A 343 -4.82 10.95 1.01
C LEU A 343 -5.06 12.46 0.96
N TYR A 344 -4.97 13.11 -0.22
CA TYR A 344 -5.31 14.52 -0.37
C TYR A 344 -6.77 14.84 -0.01
N SER A 345 -7.70 13.95 -0.35
CA SER A 345 -9.12 14.10 0.02
C SER A 345 -9.30 14.12 1.55
N CYS A 346 -8.56 13.26 2.27
CA CYS A 346 -8.56 13.22 3.72
C CYS A 346 -7.98 14.51 4.32
N LEU A 347 -6.83 14.97 3.80
CA LEU A 347 -6.17 16.21 4.27
C LEU A 347 -7.06 17.45 4.10
N LEU A 348 -7.70 17.59 2.93
CA LEU A 348 -8.59 18.73 2.69
C LEU A 348 -9.88 18.63 3.51
N SER A 349 -10.47 17.45 3.63
CA SER A 349 -11.73 17.27 4.39
C SER A 349 -11.53 17.43 5.90
N ARG A 350 -10.36 17.04 6.43
CA ARG A 350 -9.93 17.30 7.82
C ARG A 350 -9.49 18.74 8.04
N THR A 351 -9.17 19.46 6.96
CA THR A 351 -8.48 20.76 6.89
C THR A 351 -6.99 20.68 7.20
N ILE A 352 -6.20 21.51 6.52
CA ILE A 352 -4.73 21.58 6.69
C ILE A 352 -4.37 21.86 8.15
N ASP A 353 -5.02 22.83 8.77
CA ASP A 353 -4.76 23.20 10.17
C ASP A 353 -5.25 22.12 11.15
N GLY A 354 -6.37 21.47 10.84
CA GLY A 354 -6.86 20.32 11.60
C GLY A 354 -5.83 19.21 11.67
N VAL A 355 -5.25 18.83 10.52
CA VAL A 355 -4.20 17.80 10.44
C VAL A 355 -2.94 18.22 11.22
N ARG A 356 -2.48 19.47 11.06
CA ARG A 356 -1.32 20.00 11.83
C ARG A 356 -1.57 19.95 13.33
N SER A 357 -2.82 20.16 13.74
CA SER A 357 -3.22 20.15 15.14
C SER A 357 -3.48 18.76 15.71
N ASP A 358 -3.55 17.69 14.89
CA ASP A 358 -3.90 16.35 15.35
C ASP A 358 -2.72 15.60 15.99
N GLY A 359 -1.50 15.80 15.47
CA GLY A 359 -0.30 15.11 15.93
C GLY A 359 0.38 15.77 17.13
N ASP A 360 1.36 15.06 17.70
CA ASP A 360 2.15 15.54 18.84
C ASP A 360 3.26 16.51 18.41
N GLU A 361 3.86 16.25 17.24
CA GLU A 361 4.86 17.08 16.60
C GLU A 361 4.48 17.35 15.14
N SER A 362 4.89 18.50 14.61
CA SER A 362 4.67 18.85 13.19
C SER A 362 5.64 18.06 12.30
N THR A 363 5.33 16.79 12.03
CA THR A 363 6.07 15.92 11.10
C THR A 363 5.36 15.77 9.77
N SER A 364 6.10 15.54 8.69
CA SER A 364 5.52 15.14 7.41
C SER A 364 4.87 13.75 7.52
N LEU A 365 3.80 13.54 6.75
CA LEU A 365 3.05 12.27 6.77
C LEU A 365 3.78 11.11 6.07
N LEU A 366 4.68 11.44 5.14
CA LEU A 366 5.65 10.48 4.63
C LEU A 366 7.01 10.75 5.26
N ASP A 367 7.70 9.66 5.60
CA ASP A 367 9.05 9.74 6.15
C ASP A 367 10.08 10.17 5.07
N ARG A 368 11.36 10.22 5.46
CA ARG A 368 12.47 10.56 4.55
C ARG A 368 12.62 9.58 3.38
N HIS A 369 12.16 8.34 3.54
CA HIS A 369 12.25 7.27 2.55
C HIS A 369 10.97 7.17 1.68
N GLY A 370 9.92 7.92 2.00
CA GLY A 370 8.66 7.96 1.26
C GLY A 370 7.63 6.91 1.69
N TYR A 371 7.77 6.34 2.89
CA TYR A 371 6.76 5.48 3.51
C TYR A 371 5.76 6.29 4.32
N ALA A 372 4.51 5.83 4.37
CA ALA A 372 3.49 6.41 5.23
C ALA A 372 3.84 6.17 6.70
N ASN A 373 3.89 7.26 7.49
CA ASN A 373 4.07 7.14 8.93
C ASN A 373 2.74 6.84 9.63
N GLN A 374 2.80 6.61 10.95
CA GLN A 374 1.62 6.28 11.74
C GLN A 374 0.53 7.37 11.69
N CYS A 375 0.89 8.66 11.66
CA CYS A 375 -0.10 9.74 11.54
C CYS A 375 -0.91 9.65 10.24
N ALA A 376 -0.26 9.28 9.13
CA ALA A 376 -0.93 9.09 7.84
C ALA A 376 -1.91 7.91 7.87
N VAL A 377 -1.51 6.81 8.52
CA VAL A 377 -2.37 5.62 8.67
C VAL A 377 -3.53 5.93 9.62
N ASN A 378 -3.26 6.53 10.78
CA ASN A 378 -4.29 6.94 11.73
C ASN A 378 -5.29 7.93 11.14
N LEU A 379 -4.87 8.83 10.24
CA LEU A 379 -5.79 9.71 9.52
C LEU A 379 -6.81 8.91 8.72
N LEU A 380 -6.39 7.86 8.02
CA LEU A 380 -7.28 7.01 7.23
C LEU A 380 -8.17 6.13 8.13
N LEU A 381 -7.62 5.59 9.21
CA LEU A 381 -8.35 4.70 10.11
C LEU A 381 -9.34 5.45 11.01
N THR A 382 -8.98 6.64 11.51
CA THR A 382 -9.72 7.33 12.57
C THR A 382 -10.27 8.70 12.17
N GLY A 383 -9.87 9.22 11.01
CA GLY A 383 -10.18 10.58 10.59
C GLY A 383 -9.29 11.66 11.22
N ARG A 384 -8.34 11.29 12.09
CA ARG A 384 -7.39 12.22 12.73
C ARG A 384 -5.95 11.73 12.57
N ALA A 385 -5.04 12.65 12.29
CA ALA A 385 -3.61 12.34 12.11
C ALA A 385 -2.85 12.26 13.45
N THR A 386 -3.38 11.49 14.41
CA THR A 386 -2.76 11.32 15.73
C THR A 386 -1.48 10.48 15.66
N SER A 387 -0.53 10.74 16.55
CA SER A 387 0.80 10.11 16.51
C SER A 387 0.83 8.70 17.09
N ASN A 388 -0.12 8.37 17.97
CA ASN A 388 -0.08 7.15 18.76
C ASN A 388 -1.29 6.22 18.54
N VAL A 389 -1.10 4.96 18.93
CA VAL A 389 -2.06 3.86 18.75
C VAL A 389 -2.73 3.40 20.04
N PHE A 390 -2.43 4.04 21.18
CA PHE A 390 -3.12 3.81 22.46
C PHE A 390 -4.45 4.58 22.54
N ASP A 391 -5.30 4.23 23.50
CA ASP A 391 -6.59 4.91 23.70
C ASP A 391 -6.44 6.27 24.40
N GLY A 392 -7.19 7.24 23.91
CA GLY A 392 -7.27 8.59 24.49
C GLY A 392 -5.94 9.35 24.45
N ASP A 393 -5.90 10.48 25.14
CA ASP A 393 -4.69 11.28 25.27
C ASP A 393 -3.96 10.94 26.57
N LYS A 394 -2.64 10.81 26.52
CA LYS A 394 -1.79 10.59 27.68
C LYS A 394 -1.03 11.86 28.01
N LYS A 395 -1.19 12.37 29.22
CA LYS A 395 -0.43 13.51 29.71
C LYS A 395 0.87 13.04 30.38
N MET A 396 2.01 13.54 29.91
CA MET A 396 3.33 13.31 30.48
C MET A 396 3.98 14.66 30.76
N ASP A 397 4.01 15.08 32.03
CA ASP A 397 4.45 16.41 32.46
C ASP A 397 3.73 17.54 31.68
N ASP A 398 4.49 18.31 30.89
CA ASP A 398 4.01 19.41 30.04
C ASP A 398 3.61 18.97 28.63
N LEU A 399 3.76 17.69 28.30
CA LEU A 399 3.44 17.11 26.98
C LEU A 399 2.12 16.35 27.02
N VAL A 400 1.35 16.44 25.93
CA VAL A 400 0.15 15.63 25.70
C VAL A 400 0.42 14.77 24.48
N LEU A 401 0.50 13.47 24.69
CA LEU A 401 0.64 12.47 23.63
C LEU A 401 -0.75 12.02 23.20
N ARG A 402 -1.10 12.29 21.94
CA ARG A 402 -2.45 12.10 21.41
C ARG A 402 -2.61 10.71 20.84
N GLY A 403 -3.63 10.01 21.32
CA GLY A 403 -3.97 8.66 20.90
C GLY A 403 -5.30 8.59 20.16
N VAL A 404 -5.88 7.40 20.15
CA VAL A 404 -7.12 7.09 19.44
C VAL A 404 -8.30 7.41 20.34
N SER A 405 -9.09 8.40 19.94
CA SER A 405 -10.18 8.92 20.78
C SER A 405 -11.43 8.04 20.87
N ALA A 406 -11.65 7.13 19.92
CA ALA A 406 -12.86 6.31 19.87
C ALA A 406 -12.62 4.99 19.12
N ARG A 407 -13.48 4.00 19.39
CA ARG A 407 -13.47 2.69 18.73
C ARG A 407 -13.52 2.86 17.21
N SER A 408 -12.54 2.27 16.52
CA SER A 408 -12.42 2.30 15.07
C SER A 408 -13.32 1.27 14.39
N ASP A 409 -13.66 1.51 13.12
CA ASP A 409 -14.46 0.57 12.32
C ASP A 409 -13.65 -0.68 11.95
N VAL A 410 -12.38 -0.48 11.61
CA VAL A 410 -11.35 -1.51 11.41
C VAL A 410 -10.18 -1.27 12.35
N GLY A 411 -9.49 -2.33 12.74
CA GLY A 411 -8.46 -2.31 13.75
C GLY A 411 -7.06 -2.03 13.22
N PHE A 412 -6.13 -1.94 14.16
CA PHE A 412 -4.71 -1.82 13.89
C PHE A 412 -3.94 -2.68 14.87
N LEU A 413 -2.92 -3.39 14.40
CA LEU A 413 -2.01 -4.20 15.22
C LEU A 413 -0.59 -3.91 14.78
N THR A 414 0.37 -4.07 15.69
CA THR A 414 1.77 -3.92 15.33
C THR A 414 2.68 -4.87 16.10
N LEU A 415 3.70 -5.36 15.40
CA LEU A 415 4.79 -6.14 16.01
C LEU A 415 5.49 -5.36 17.13
N LEU A 416 5.54 -4.03 17.04
CA LEU A 416 6.14 -3.17 18.07
C LEU A 416 5.49 -3.33 19.44
N GLU A 417 4.21 -3.74 19.51
CA GLU A 417 3.56 -4.04 20.77
C GLU A 417 4.08 -5.33 21.39
N ALA A 418 4.32 -6.37 20.58
CA ALA A 418 4.89 -7.63 21.06
C ALA A 418 6.31 -7.42 21.63
N TYR A 419 7.09 -6.52 21.00
CA TYR A 419 8.40 -6.07 21.50
C TYR A 419 8.32 -5.03 22.62
N GLN A 420 7.13 -4.73 23.14
CA GLN A 420 6.91 -3.81 24.26
C GLN A 420 7.38 -2.36 24.00
N HIS A 421 7.52 -1.98 22.74
CA HIS A 421 7.86 -0.60 22.35
C HIS A 421 6.66 0.34 22.38
N CYS A 422 5.45 -0.18 22.21
CA CYS A 422 4.21 0.57 22.37
C CYS A 422 3.10 -0.30 22.96
N SER A 423 1.94 0.31 23.19
CA SER A 423 0.72 -0.43 23.57
C SER A 423 -0.40 0.00 22.65
N VAL A 424 -1.02 -0.96 21.96
CA VAL A 424 -2.17 -0.69 21.10
C VAL A 424 -3.42 -0.67 21.99
N GLY A 425 -4.21 0.38 21.85
CA GLY A 425 -5.43 0.59 22.62
C GLY A 425 -6.58 -0.33 22.19
N ARG A 426 -7.58 -0.48 23.06
CA ARG A 426 -8.80 -1.26 22.78
C ARG A 426 -9.57 -0.68 21.60
N ASN A 427 -9.49 0.62 21.35
CA ASN A 427 -10.12 1.25 20.19
C ASN A 427 -9.64 0.71 18.84
N PHE A 428 -8.42 0.15 18.79
CA PHE A 428 -7.87 -0.54 17.63
C PHE A 428 -7.84 -2.07 17.76
N LYS A 429 -7.69 -2.62 18.97
CA LYS A 429 -7.71 -4.08 19.17
C LYS A 429 -9.11 -4.67 19.04
N GLU A 430 -10.14 -3.93 19.46
CA GLU A 430 -11.54 -4.34 19.44
C GLU A 430 -12.32 -3.50 18.41
N PRO A 431 -12.01 -3.55 17.10
CA PRO A 431 -12.71 -2.78 16.08
C PRO A 431 -14.17 -3.22 15.92
N ARG A 432 -15.00 -2.43 15.22
CA ARG A 432 -16.40 -2.81 14.93
C ARG A 432 -16.50 -4.00 13.97
N SER A 433 -15.56 -4.12 13.05
CA SER A 433 -15.41 -5.25 12.14
C SER A 433 -14.11 -5.98 12.47
N ARG A 434 -14.11 -7.32 12.44
CA ARG A 434 -12.94 -8.15 12.71
C ARG A 434 -11.94 -8.10 11.54
N VAL A 435 -11.40 -6.92 11.28
CA VAL A 435 -10.44 -6.64 10.22
C VAL A 435 -9.40 -5.71 10.79
N TRP A 436 -8.12 -6.03 10.66
CA TRP A 436 -7.01 -5.25 11.21
C TRP A 436 -5.98 -4.96 10.14
N VAL A 437 -5.51 -3.72 10.11
CA VAL A 437 -4.23 -3.38 9.49
C VAL A 437 -3.13 -3.87 10.39
N VAL A 438 -2.19 -4.66 9.84
CA VAL A 438 -1.03 -5.15 10.57
C VAL A 438 0.19 -4.35 10.14
N TYR A 439 0.93 -3.79 11.10
CA TYR A 439 2.25 -3.20 10.87
C TYR A 439 3.33 -4.08 11.49
N SER A 440 4.02 -4.83 10.63
CA SER A 440 5.12 -5.70 11.02
C SER A 440 6.41 -5.18 10.40
N GLU A 441 7.41 -4.90 11.26
CA GLU A 441 8.71 -4.33 10.89
C GLU A 441 8.62 -3.01 10.11
N SER A 442 8.57 -3.06 8.79
CA SER A 442 8.53 -1.89 7.91
C SER A 442 7.39 -1.93 6.90
N HIS A 443 6.47 -2.91 7.03
CA HIS A 443 5.43 -3.17 6.04
C HIS A 443 4.05 -3.26 6.66
N TYR A 444 3.06 -2.85 5.87
CA TYR A 444 1.66 -2.92 6.26
C TYR A 444 0.94 -3.98 5.44
N SER A 445 0.27 -4.88 6.14
CA SER A 445 -0.52 -5.99 5.58
C SER A 445 -1.91 -6.02 6.21
N LEU A 446 -2.72 -7.02 5.84
CA LEU A 446 -4.10 -7.15 6.27
C LEU A 446 -4.33 -8.48 7.00
N LEU A 447 -5.08 -8.42 8.09
CA LEU A 447 -5.61 -9.58 8.81
C LEU A 447 -7.14 -9.48 8.88
N VAL A 448 -7.85 -10.51 8.42
CA VAL A 448 -9.32 -10.54 8.31
C VAL A 448 -9.86 -11.72 9.09
N GLY A 449 -10.70 -11.50 10.09
CA GLY A 449 -11.41 -12.57 10.78
C GLY A 449 -12.47 -13.20 9.89
N ASP A 450 -12.50 -14.52 9.86
CA ASP A 450 -13.47 -15.25 9.05
C ASP A 450 -14.88 -15.13 9.67
N PRO A 451 -15.88 -14.62 8.94
CA PRO A 451 -17.25 -14.51 9.45
C PRO A 451 -17.91 -15.89 9.67
N SER A 452 -17.39 -16.96 9.05
CA SER A 452 -17.91 -18.33 9.19
C SER A 452 -17.26 -19.12 10.32
N CYS A 453 -16.12 -18.67 10.85
CA CYS A 453 -15.36 -19.36 11.90
C CYS A 453 -14.65 -18.34 12.80
N GLU A 454 -15.11 -18.20 14.05
CA GLU A 454 -14.59 -17.15 14.93
C GLU A 454 -13.09 -17.27 15.24
N THR A 455 -12.53 -18.48 15.23
CA THR A 455 -11.11 -18.71 15.52
C THR A 455 -10.20 -18.52 14.30
N ASP A 456 -10.77 -18.36 13.10
CA ASP A 456 -9.98 -18.28 11.87
C ASP A 456 -9.71 -16.84 11.44
N LEU A 457 -8.51 -16.61 10.94
CA LEU A 457 -8.03 -15.34 10.41
C LEU A 457 -7.39 -15.58 9.04
N HIS A 458 -7.66 -14.71 8.07
CA HIS A 458 -7.01 -14.70 6.77
C HIS A 458 -6.00 -13.57 6.70
N TYR A 459 -4.79 -13.90 6.24
CA TYR A 459 -3.72 -12.95 6.04
C TYR A 459 -3.55 -12.60 4.57
N TRP A 460 -3.37 -11.32 4.29
CA TRP A 460 -3.08 -10.82 2.95
C TRP A 460 -1.94 -9.80 2.93
N ASP A 461 -0.93 -10.08 2.11
CA ASP A 461 0.13 -9.15 1.78
C ASP A 461 0.08 -8.73 0.30
N GLY A 462 -0.28 -7.47 0.07
CA GLY A 462 -0.41 -6.92 -1.27
C GLY A 462 0.92 -6.71 -2.03
N LEU A 463 2.06 -6.69 -1.34
CA LEU A 463 3.39 -6.45 -1.93
C LEU A 463 4.20 -7.74 -2.11
N ALA A 464 4.02 -8.73 -1.23
CA ALA A 464 4.85 -9.93 -1.19
C ALA A 464 4.63 -10.91 -2.35
N ASN A 465 3.73 -10.61 -3.30
CA ASN A 465 3.29 -11.54 -4.34
C ASN A 465 2.86 -12.89 -3.77
N GLN A 466 2.05 -12.85 -2.70
CA GLN A 466 1.49 -14.03 -2.05
C GLN A 466 0.89 -14.98 -3.10
N ASP A 467 1.34 -16.24 -3.08
CA ASP A 467 1.03 -17.27 -4.07
C ASP A 467 0.16 -18.41 -3.50
N GLU A 468 -0.11 -18.40 -2.20
CA GLU A 468 -1.07 -19.28 -1.53
C GLU A 468 -2.02 -18.53 -0.58
N VAL A 469 -3.15 -19.15 -0.25
CA VAL A 469 -4.09 -18.60 0.74
C VAL A 469 -3.54 -18.89 2.13
N ILE A 470 -3.26 -17.83 2.90
CA ILE A 470 -2.76 -17.95 4.28
C ILE A 470 -3.96 -17.79 5.22
N ARG A 471 -4.44 -18.92 5.75
CA ARG A 471 -5.47 -18.98 6.79
C ARG A 471 -4.86 -19.47 8.09
N LEU A 472 -4.94 -18.64 9.12
CA LEU A 472 -4.50 -18.94 10.47
C LEU A 472 -5.69 -19.40 11.32
N THR A 473 -5.47 -20.35 12.22
CA THR A 473 -6.45 -20.73 13.25
C THR A 473 -5.86 -20.46 14.64
N VAL A 474 -6.61 -19.73 15.45
CA VAL A 474 -6.27 -19.34 16.82
C VAL A 474 -6.83 -20.38 17.78
N ASP A 475 -5.95 -21.06 18.51
CA ASP A 475 -6.31 -21.99 19.59
C ASP A 475 -5.91 -21.38 20.94
N GLU A 476 -6.87 -20.75 21.62
CA GLU A 476 -6.67 -20.10 22.92
C GLU A 476 -6.51 -21.11 24.07
N GLU A 477 -6.96 -22.35 23.89
CA GLU A 477 -6.95 -23.39 24.92
C GLU A 477 -5.65 -24.22 24.92
N TYR A 478 -4.88 -24.17 23.83
CA TYR A 478 -3.68 -25.02 23.63
C TYR A 478 -2.69 -24.99 24.81
N TYR A 479 -2.49 -23.82 25.41
CA TYR A 479 -1.56 -23.59 26.50
C TYR A 479 -2.23 -23.58 27.88
N GLU A 480 -3.49 -23.99 28.02
CA GLU A 480 -4.13 -24.10 29.32
C GLU A 480 -3.34 -25.02 30.25
N GLY A 481 -2.90 -24.48 31.39
CA GLY A 481 -2.06 -25.19 32.36
C GLY A 481 -0.62 -25.44 31.90
N ARG A 482 -0.16 -24.78 30.83
CA ARG A 482 1.21 -24.84 30.29
C ARG A 482 1.84 -23.46 30.24
N GLU A 483 3.16 -23.42 30.13
CA GLU A 483 3.89 -22.17 29.91
C GLU A 483 3.79 -21.78 28.43
N VAL A 484 3.36 -20.54 28.17
CA VAL A 484 3.35 -19.96 26.83
C VAL A 484 4.78 -19.59 26.45
N PRO A 485 5.25 -19.91 25.22
CA PRO A 485 6.60 -19.55 24.80
C PRO A 485 6.88 -18.06 24.97
N ASN A 486 8.01 -17.74 25.59
CA ASN A 486 8.42 -16.35 25.80
C ASN A 486 8.76 -15.70 24.45
N VAL A 487 8.03 -14.64 24.10
CA VAL A 487 8.19 -13.89 22.85
C VAL A 487 9.57 -13.24 22.70
N ASN A 488 10.28 -13.03 23.81
CA ASN A 488 11.63 -12.45 23.83
C ASN A 488 12.75 -13.51 23.84
N ASP A 489 12.40 -14.80 23.79
CA ASP A 489 13.41 -15.86 23.72
C ASP A 489 13.92 -16.00 22.29
N ALA A 490 15.07 -15.40 22.02
CA ALA A 490 15.72 -15.42 20.70
C ALA A 490 16.09 -16.83 20.20
N SER A 491 16.06 -17.85 21.05
CA SER A 491 16.25 -19.24 20.61
C SER A 491 15.01 -19.83 19.93
N LEU A 492 13.84 -19.19 20.10
CA LEU A 492 12.59 -19.58 19.49
C LEU A 492 12.39 -18.79 18.20
N LEU A 493 12.43 -19.48 17.06
CA LEU A 493 12.07 -18.91 15.75
C LEU A 493 10.55 -18.77 15.65
N ILE A 494 9.99 -17.80 16.38
CA ILE A 494 8.56 -17.49 16.37
C ILE A 494 8.29 -16.53 15.20
N PRO A 495 7.38 -16.88 14.26
CA PRO A 495 6.99 -15.99 13.18
C PRO A 495 6.53 -14.61 13.71
N PRO A 496 6.97 -13.48 13.14
CA PRO A 496 6.51 -12.16 13.58
C PRO A 496 4.98 -11.99 13.58
N LEU A 497 4.29 -12.66 12.65
CA LEU A 497 2.83 -12.63 12.60
C LEU A 497 2.18 -13.36 13.78
N ASP A 498 2.79 -14.45 14.30
CA ASP A 498 2.33 -15.11 15.53
C ASP A 498 2.40 -14.14 16.72
N LEU A 499 3.48 -13.36 16.81
CA LEU A 499 3.66 -12.36 17.87
C LEU A 499 2.59 -11.28 17.80
N VAL A 500 2.25 -10.82 16.60
CA VAL A 500 1.16 -9.86 16.38
C VAL A 500 -0.19 -10.46 16.78
N VAL A 501 -0.50 -11.69 16.35
CA VAL A 501 -1.77 -12.37 16.72
C VAL A 501 -1.87 -12.58 18.23
N ARG A 502 -0.76 -12.93 18.91
CA ARG A 502 -0.73 -13.06 20.38
C ARG A 502 -0.90 -11.73 21.11
N SER A 503 -0.69 -10.58 20.46
CA SER A 503 -1.06 -9.29 21.06
C SER A 503 -2.58 -9.11 21.22
N LEU A 504 -3.39 -9.85 20.41
CA LEU A 504 -4.83 -9.97 20.55
C LEU A 504 -5.24 -11.15 21.44
N TYR A 505 -4.57 -12.29 21.27
CA TYR A 505 -4.87 -13.54 21.97
C TYR A 505 -3.63 -14.03 22.75
N PRO A 506 -3.36 -13.48 23.95
CA PRO A 506 -2.08 -13.66 24.67
C PRO A 506 -1.66 -15.09 24.96
N HIS A 507 -2.63 -16.02 25.04
CA HIS A 507 -2.39 -17.41 25.38
C HIS A 507 -2.62 -18.36 24.19
N ALA A 508 -2.78 -17.83 22.98
CA ALA A 508 -3.10 -18.66 21.83
C ALA A 508 -1.87 -19.27 21.15
N LYS A 509 -2.07 -20.51 20.67
CA LYS A 509 -1.26 -21.06 19.59
C LYS A 509 -1.87 -20.63 18.25
N VAL A 510 -1.01 -20.28 17.29
CA VAL A 510 -1.40 -19.98 15.92
C VAL A 510 -1.05 -21.19 15.06
N ASP A 511 -2.04 -21.76 14.38
CA ASP A 511 -1.85 -22.79 13.37
C ASP A 511 -1.93 -22.16 11.98
N TRP A 512 -0.89 -22.35 11.16
CA TRP A 512 -0.81 -21.85 9.79
C TRP A 512 -1.57 -22.72 8.78
N ASN A 513 -2.24 -23.78 9.25
CA ASN A 513 -3.06 -24.69 8.44
C ASN A 513 -2.32 -25.28 7.23
N GLY A 514 -1.00 -25.49 7.36
CA GLY A 514 -0.13 -26.03 6.32
C GLY A 514 0.53 -25.00 5.41
N ALA A 515 0.19 -23.70 5.53
CA ALA A 515 0.94 -22.62 4.87
C ALA A 515 2.33 -22.46 5.50
N GLU A 516 3.30 -21.99 4.72
CA GLU A 516 4.65 -21.74 5.23
C GLU A 516 4.67 -20.51 6.16
N PRO A 517 5.13 -20.63 7.42
CA PRO A 517 5.21 -19.48 8.31
C PRO A 517 6.15 -18.40 7.78
N ILE A 518 5.67 -17.16 7.78
CA ILE A 518 6.46 -15.99 7.39
C ILE A 518 7.38 -15.63 8.56
N LEU A 519 8.68 -15.90 8.41
CA LEU A 519 9.72 -15.60 9.40
C LEU A 519 10.33 -14.20 9.20
#